data_AF-A0A7C5M7J9-F1
#
_entry.id   AF-A0A7C5M7J9-F1
#
_cell.length_a   1.000
_cell.length_b   1.000
_cell.length_c   1.000
_cell.angle_alpha   90.00
_cell.angle_beta   90.00
_cell.angle_gamma   90.00
#
_symmetry.space_group_name_H-M   'P 1'
#
loop_
_entity.id
_entity.type
_entity.pdbx_description
1 polymer ?
#
loop_
_entity_poly.entity_id
_entity_poly.type
_entity_poly.pdbx_seq_one_letter_code
_entity_poly.pdbx_strand_id
1 'polypeptide(L)'
;RKKGLPVGKLRLITVWPFPDFKIRELASRIKAFVVPELNLGQIVREVERAAGGAAKVVGVPHAGGTVHRPEVILQAIEEAIR
;
A
#
# COMPACT_ATOMS: atom_id res chain seq x y z
N ARG A 1 -5.37 -14.52 -0.08
CA ARG A 1 -4.56 -15.76 -0.26
C ARG A 1 -5.31 -16.91 -0.97
N LYS A 2 -6.64 -17.09 -0.81
CA LYS A 2 -7.40 -18.15 -1.52
C LYS A 2 -7.28 -18.12 -3.06
N LYS A 3 -7.05 -16.95 -3.67
CA LYS A 3 -6.83 -16.78 -5.12
C LYS A 3 -5.39 -17.08 -5.60
N GLY A 4 -4.48 -17.54 -4.74
CA GLY A 4 -3.09 -17.86 -5.14
C GLY A 4 -2.20 -16.66 -5.50
N LEU A 5 -2.67 -15.42 -5.35
CA LEU A 5 -1.90 -14.22 -5.67
C LEU A 5 -0.70 -14.06 -4.70
N PRO A 6 0.51 -13.72 -5.20
CA PRO A 6 1.70 -13.50 -4.38
C PRO A 6 1.60 -12.15 -3.66
N VAL A 7 0.86 -12.13 -2.55
CA VAL A 7 0.61 -10.92 -1.74
C VAL A 7 1.21 -11.02 -0.35
N GLY A 8 1.91 -9.96 0.06
CA GLY A 8 2.39 -9.72 1.42
C GLY A 8 1.53 -8.69 2.15
N LYS A 9 1.61 -8.65 3.48
CA LYS A 9 0.99 -7.61 4.30
C LYS A 9 2.06 -6.92 5.13
N LEU A 10 2.17 -5.60 4.98
CA LEU A 10 2.94 -4.74 5.88
C LEU A 10 1.94 -3.93 6.72
N ARG A 11 2.13 -3.92 8.04
CA ARG A 11 1.34 -3.08 8.95
C ARG A 11 2.29 -2.08 9.59
N LEU A 12 2.05 -0.80 9.38
CA LEU A 12 2.72 0.28 10.10
C LEU A 12 2.12 0.37 11.51
N ILE A 13 2.87 -0.08 12.52
CA ILE A 13 2.50 0.10 13.94
C ILE A 13 3.00 1.49 14.38
N THR A 14 4.24 1.81 14.04
CA THR A 14 4.84 3.14 14.21
C THR A 14 4.73 3.88 12.89
N VAL A 15 3.92 4.94 12.86
CA VAL A 15 3.79 5.82 11.68
C VAL A 15 4.89 6.87 11.67
N TRP A 16 5.27 7.38 12.84
CA TRP A 16 6.37 8.32 12.99
C TRP A 16 7.26 7.93 14.18
N PRO A 17 8.60 7.94 14.04
CA PRO A 17 9.38 8.21 12.82
C PRO A 17 9.07 7.23 11.68
N PHE A 18 8.95 7.75 10.45
CA PHE A 18 8.49 6.95 9.31
C PHE A 18 9.57 5.91 8.91
N PRO A 19 9.20 4.65 8.62
CA PRO A 19 10.16 3.60 8.33
C PRO A 19 10.63 3.62 6.87
N ASP A 20 11.21 4.73 6.40
CA ASP A 20 11.66 4.92 5.00
C ASP A 20 12.55 3.77 4.51
N PHE A 21 13.53 3.36 5.34
CA PHE A 21 14.47 2.29 5.01
C PHE A 21 13.76 0.96 4.70
N LYS A 22 12.71 0.64 5.46
CA LYS A 22 11.99 -0.62 5.28
C LYS A 22 11.13 -0.59 4.02
N ILE A 23 10.48 0.54 3.74
CA ILE A 23 9.70 0.73 2.52
C ILE A 23 10.61 0.63 1.30
N ARG A 24 11.77 1.28 1.33
CA ARG A 24 12.75 1.23 0.23
C ARG A 24 13.30 -0.18 0.00
N GLU A 25 13.65 -0.90 1.06
CA GLU A 25 14.10 -2.29 0.96
C GLU A 25 13.03 -3.16 0.27
N LEU A 26 11.77 -3.03 0.70
CA LEU A 26 10.67 -3.79 0.11
C LEU A 26 10.38 -3.37 -1.32
N ALA A 27 10.47 -2.08 -1.64
CA ALA A 27 10.22 -1.54 -2.98
C ALA A 27 11.13 -2.20 -4.03
N SER A 28 12.37 -2.53 -3.67
CA SER A 28 13.30 -3.22 -4.57
C SER A 28 12.95 -4.69 -4.88
N ARG A 29 12.04 -5.30 -4.10
CA ARG A 29 11.69 -6.74 -4.20
C ARG A 29 10.27 -7.00 -4.67
N ILE A 30 9.43 -5.97 -4.73
CA ILE A 30 8.01 -6.09 -5.07
C ILE A 30 7.67 -5.22 -6.28
N LYS A 31 6.59 -5.58 -6.99
CA LYS A 31 6.13 -4.81 -8.14
C LYS A 31 5.35 -3.55 -7.73
N ALA A 32 4.53 -3.67 -6.67
CA ALA A 32 3.63 -2.61 -6.27
C ALA A 32 3.31 -2.63 -4.77
N PHE A 33 3.03 -1.46 -4.22
CA PHE A 33 2.39 -1.25 -2.93
C PHE A 33 0.92 -0.88 -3.15
N VAL A 34 0.04 -1.49 -2.37
CA VAL A 34 -1.37 -1.08 -2.27
C VAL A 34 -1.59 -0.53 -0.86
N VAL A 35 -1.95 0.74 -0.77
CA VAL A 35 -2.09 1.46 0.51
C VAL A 35 -3.56 1.82 0.72
N PRO A 36 -4.33 0.97 1.41
CA PRO A 36 -5.68 1.33 1.83
C PRO A 36 -5.62 2.29 3.01
N GLU A 37 -6.14 3.50 2.84
CA GLU A 37 -6.12 4.53 3.89
C GLU A 37 -7.47 5.24 4.01
N LEU A 38 -7.79 5.71 5.22
CA LEU A 38 -9.00 6.49 5.52
C LEU A 38 -8.72 8.00 5.62
N ASN A 39 -7.49 8.40 5.33
CA ASN A 39 -6.98 9.76 5.58
C ASN A 39 -6.71 10.54 4.29
N LEU A 40 -7.35 10.15 3.17
CA LEU A 40 -7.32 10.87 1.89
C LEU A 40 -5.91 11.29 1.39
N GLY A 41 -4.88 10.43 1.49
CA GLY A 41 -3.58 10.69 0.87
C GLY A 41 -2.39 10.88 1.80
N GLN A 42 -2.56 10.80 3.12
CA GLN A 42 -1.46 11.14 4.05
C GLN A 42 -0.32 10.10 4.04
N ILE A 43 -0.62 8.81 4.03
CA ILE A 43 0.40 7.75 4.12
C ILE A 43 0.86 7.32 2.73
N VAL A 44 -0.03 7.31 1.75
CA VAL A 44 0.34 6.91 0.37
C VAL A 44 1.48 7.77 -0.18
N ARG A 45 1.49 9.08 0.11
CA ARG A 45 2.54 10.01 -0.33
C ARG A 45 3.89 9.72 0.31
N GLU A 46 3.91 9.37 1.60
CA GLU A 46 5.14 8.99 2.29
C GLU A 46 5.68 7.65 1.78
N VAL A 47 4.78 6.69 1.50
CA VAL A 47 5.16 5.42 0.87
C VAL A 47 5.72 5.65 -0.53
N GLU A 48 5.11 6.52 -1.33
CA GLU A 48 5.59 6.91 -2.67
C GLU A 48 6.96 7.58 -2.61
N ARG A 49 7.14 8.54 -1.68
CA ARG A 49 8.42 9.21 -1.42
C ARG A 49 9.52 8.21 -1.03
N ALA A 50 9.21 7.27 -0.14
CA ALA A 50 10.18 6.28 0.33
C ALA A 50 10.47 5.19 -0.71
N ALA A 51 9.48 4.79 -1.50
CA ALA A 51 9.62 3.82 -2.59
C ALA A 51 10.49 4.38 -3.73
N GLY A 52 10.49 5.70 -3.95
CA GLY A 52 11.41 6.37 -4.87
C GLY A 52 11.31 5.85 -6.31
N GLY A 53 10.13 5.43 -6.74
CA GLY A 53 9.88 4.86 -8.07
C GLY A 53 10.32 3.41 -8.27
N ALA A 54 10.91 2.75 -7.27
CA ALA A 54 11.33 1.34 -7.38
C ALA A 54 10.15 0.35 -7.43
N ALA A 55 8.98 0.76 -6.91
CA ALA A 55 7.73 0.01 -7.00
C ALA A 55 6.56 0.98 -7.24
N LYS A 56 5.53 0.52 -7.96
CA LYS A 56 4.30 1.29 -8.18
C LYS A 56 3.53 1.46 -6.87
N VAL A 57 3.15 2.68 -6.51
CA VAL A 57 2.34 2.92 -5.31
C VAL A 57 0.91 3.21 -5.73
N VAL A 58 -0.02 2.38 -5.27
CA VAL A 58 -1.46 2.50 -5.53
C VAL A 58 -2.16 2.84 -4.23
N GLY A 59 -2.64 4.08 -4.13
CA GLY A 59 -3.49 4.51 -3.02
C GLY A 59 -4.92 4.04 -3.23
N VAL A 60 -5.54 3.55 -2.16
CA VAL A 60 -7.00 3.33 -2.11
C VAL A 60 -7.55 4.30 -1.05
N PRO A 61 -7.76 5.58 -1.42
CA PRO A 61 -8.24 6.58 -0.49
C PRO A 61 -9.72 6.35 -0.17
N HIS A 62 -10.10 6.61 1.07
CA HIS A 62 -11.49 6.63 1.52
C HIS A 62 -11.73 7.86 2.35
N ALA A 63 -12.85 8.54 2.14
CA ALA A 63 -13.19 9.80 2.81
C ALA A 63 -13.66 9.64 4.28
N GLY A 64 -13.46 8.46 4.88
CA GLY A 64 -13.97 8.13 6.21
C GLY A 64 -15.48 7.83 6.22
N GLY A 65 -16.02 7.58 7.42
CA GLY A 65 -17.45 7.26 7.64
C GLY A 65 -17.81 5.77 7.54
N THR A 66 -17.05 4.97 6.78
CA THR A 66 -17.19 3.50 6.71
C THR A 66 -15.82 2.83 6.57
N VAL A 67 -15.75 1.52 6.85
CA VAL A 67 -14.53 0.72 6.66
C VAL A 67 -14.39 0.34 5.19
N HIS A 68 -13.16 0.30 4.69
CA HIS A 68 -12.84 -0.23 3.36
C HIS A 68 -13.46 -1.61 3.14
N ARG A 69 -14.27 -1.75 2.09
CA ARG A 69 -14.81 -3.05 1.70
C ARG A 69 -13.66 -3.93 1.19
N PRO A 70 -13.55 -5.21 1.62
CA PRO A 70 -12.49 -6.11 1.17
C PRO A 70 -12.42 -6.26 -0.36
N GLU A 71 -13.57 -6.15 -1.04
CA GLU A 71 -13.63 -6.23 -2.51
C GLU A 71 -12.84 -5.10 -3.20
N VAL A 72 -12.88 -3.88 -2.67
CA VAL A 72 -12.19 -2.72 -3.24
C VAL A 72 -10.67 -2.88 -3.13
N ILE A 73 -10.20 -3.36 -1.97
CA ILE A 73 -8.79 -3.66 -1.75
C ILE A 73 -8.34 -4.79 -2.69
N LEU A 74 -9.18 -5.82 -2.86
CA LEU A 74 -8.89 -6.93 -3.76
C LEU A 74 -8.77 -6.49 -5.21
N GLN A 75 -9.67 -5.62 -5.68
CA GLN A 75 -9.61 -5.06 -7.03
C GLN A 75 -8.33 -4.25 -7.24
N ALA A 76 -7.97 -3.37 -6.29
CA ALA A 76 -6.74 -2.60 -6.36
C ALA A 76 -5.48 -3.50 -6.38
N ILE A 77 -5.49 -4.61 -5.65
CA ILE A 77 -4.43 -5.62 -5.71
C ILE A 77 -4.35 -6.29 -7.09
N GLU A 78 -5.48 -6.65 -7.68
CA GLU A 78 -5.52 -7.27 -9.01
C GLU A 78 -5.02 -6.30 -10.11
N GLU A 79 -5.39 -5.03 -10.02
CA GLU A 79 -4.91 -3.97 -10.92
C GLU A 79 -3.41 -3.65 -10.73
N ALA A 80 -2.90 -3.79 -9.51
CA ALA A 80 -1.48 -3.55 -9.21
C ALA A 80 -0.55 -4.71 -9.62
N ILE A 81 -1.10 -5.92 -9.80
CA ILE A 81 -0.36 -7.10 -10.26
C ILE A 81 -0.26 -7.16 -11.79
N ARG A 82 -1.25 -6.60 -12.49
CA ARG A 82 -1.24 -6.45 -13.95
C ARG A 82 -0.13 -5.49 -14.39
#